data_AF-A0A8I2E4E3-F1
#
_entry.id   AF-A0A8I2E4E3-F1
#
_cell.length_a   1.000
_cell.length_b   1.000
_cell.length_c   1.000
_cell.angle_alpha   90.00
_cell.angle_beta   90.00
_cell.angle_gamma   90.00
#
_symmetry.space_group_name_H-M   'P 1'
#
loop_
_entity.id
_entity.type
_entity.pdbx_description
1 polymer ?
#
loop_
_entity_poly.entity_id
_entity_poly.type
_entity_poly.pdbx_seq_one_letter_code
_entity_poly.pdbx_strand_id
1 'polypeptide(L)'
;MAAPQAPTIAPALAQALTAVVSPGDDFLRAARERDELAGMLTHFDVLGRGVAAAFNARDIEGGGWTHTIQPAYWGNVTVGHRDGMRFFFRHDGRTRKGAAGRRLQVETGYPHGYCGWRAEPITVSMDRAPDAIAADVLRRLMPAYKDTLLEGLAEARRSEAQRRARVELNGLIEQIVPGIHGVGGARPGDVPDRATSFWSGRGHVPEGQVALPVGGSVTLSPDASEVKVTFSHVPPALALELLDYLRSRGVIAGRTVALGGSPRVIAGELEPRDPAGEKIRPVGDLLLTGAGPADGGGRSTSAEGS
;
A
#
# COMPACT_ATOMS: atom_id res chain seq x y z
N MET A 1 7.79 -58.53 27.56
CA MET A 1 7.66 -57.10 27.93
C MET A 1 8.09 -56.26 26.74
N ALA A 2 7.16 -55.62 26.05
CA ALA A 2 7.47 -54.75 24.92
C ALA A 2 7.97 -53.39 25.43
N ALA A 3 9.05 -52.89 24.85
CA ALA A 3 9.60 -51.57 25.17
C ALA A 3 8.58 -50.47 24.82
N PRO A 4 8.50 -49.38 25.62
CA PRO A 4 7.63 -48.26 25.30
C PRO A 4 8.12 -47.61 23.99
N GLN A 5 7.28 -47.60 22.97
CA GLN A 5 7.55 -46.88 21.73
C GLN A 5 7.64 -45.38 22.05
N ALA A 6 8.78 -44.78 21.70
CA ALA A 6 8.94 -43.33 21.77
C ALA A 6 7.84 -42.67 20.91
N PRO A 7 7.13 -41.63 21.42
CA PRO A 7 6.07 -40.99 20.68
C PRO A 7 6.63 -40.44 19.36
N THR A 8 6.07 -40.90 18.24
CA THR A 8 6.47 -40.43 16.91
C THR A 8 6.01 -38.97 16.76
N ILE A 9 6.96 -38.04 16.84
CA ILE A 9 6.71 -36.61 16.70
C ILE A 9 6.18 -36.35 15.27
N ALA A 10 4.99 -35.76 15.16
CA ALA A 10 4.39 -35.45 13.87
C ALA A 10 5.31 -34.50 13.05
N PRO A 11 5.44 -34.66 11.73
CA PRO A 11 6.35 -33.85 10.91
C PRO A 11 6.13 -32.33 11.05
N ALA A 12 4.87 -31.89 11.20
CA ALA A 12 4.52 -30.48 11.43
C ALA A 12 5.01 -29.96 12.79
N LEU A 13 4.99 -30.80 13.82
CA LEU A 13 5.52 -30.49 15.16
C LEU A 13 7.05 -30.40 15.14
N ALA A 14 7.71 -31.31 14.41
CA ALA A 14 9.16 -31.28 14.22
C ALA A 14 9.61 -29.99 13.51
N GLN A 15 8.92 -29.59 12.43
CA GLN A 15 9.21 -28.33 11.72
C GLN A 15 8.92 -27.09 12.59
N ALA A 16 7.82 -27.08 13.35
CA ALA A 16 7.50 -25.97 14.25
C ALA A 16 8.55 -25.78 15.34
N LEU A 17 9.08 -26.87 15.91
CA LEU A 17 10.15 -26.82 16.91
C LEU A 17 11.45 -26.20 16.37
N THR A 18 11.73 -26.37 15.07
CA THR A 18 12.89 -25.80 14.38
C THR A 18 12.73 -24.32 14.04
N ALA A 19 11.50 -23.84 13.81
CA ALA A 19 11.21 -22.51 13.26
C ALA A 19 10.88 -21.41 14.30
N VAL A 20 11.05 -21.65 15.60
CA VAL A 20 10.74 -20.67 16.66
C VAL A 20 11.69 -19.47 16.60
N VAL A 21 11.14 -18.29 16.28
CA VAL A 21 11.84 -16.99 16.31
C VAL A 21 11.71 -16.34 17.70
N SER A 22 12.84 -15.82 18.20
CA SER A 22 13.27 -15.46 19.57
C SER A 22 12.27 -14.79 20.55
N PRO A 23 12.35 -15.14 21.86
CA PRO A 23 13.10 -14.31 22.82
C PRO A 23 14.19 -15.09 23.58
N GLY A 24 15.32 -14.42 23.89
CA GLY A 24 16.41 -14.84 24.80
C GLY A 24 16.88 -16.30 24.70
N ASP A 25 18.04 -16.53 24.07
CA ASP A 25 18.59 -17.88 23.82
C ASP A 25 18.70 -18.79 25.05
N ASP A 26 18.88 -18.23 26.25
CA ASP A 26 18.96 -18.99 27.51
C ASP A 26 17.61 -19.55 27.94
N PHE A 27 16.53 -18.82 27.65
CA PHE A 27 15.18 -19.23 28.00
C PHE A 27 14.71 -20.39 27.09
N LEU A 28 14.94 -20.28 25.77
CA LEU A 28 14.58 -21.33 24.81
C LEU A 28 15.32 -22.64 25.10
N ARG A 29 16.54 -22.54 25.62
CA ARG A 29 17.32 -23.69 26.08
C ARG A 29 16.68 -24.35 27.29
N ALA A 30 16.35 -23.57 28.33
CA ALA A 30 15.70 -24.08 29.55
C ALA A 30 14.31 -24.69 29.30
N ALA A 31 13.52 -24.13 28.37
CA ALA A 31 12.20 -24.66 28.02
C ALA A 31 12.27 -25.92 27.13
N ARG A 32 13.31 -26.04 26.29
CA ARG A 32 13.62 -27.26 25.53
C ARG A 32 14.14 -28.38 26.44
N GLU A 33 14.98 -28.04 27.42
CA GLU A 33 15.51 -28.97 28.41
C GLU A 33 14.45 -29.54 29.37
N ARG A 34 13.28 -28.89 29.48
CA ARG A 34 12.20 -29.28 30.41
C ARG A 34 10.99 -29.95 29.74
N ASP A 35 11.05 -30.28 28.45
CA ASP A 35 9.91 -30.81 27.65
C ASP A 35 8.64 -29.91 27.62
N GLU A 36 8.65 -28.75 28.28
CA GLU A 36 7.51 -27.83 28.40
C GLU A 36 7.07 -27.27 27.04
N LEU A 37 8.03 -26.91 26.18
CA LEU A 37 7.75 -26.39 24.84
C LEU A 37 7.14 -27.47 23.93
N ALA A 38 7.67 -28.69 23.98
CA ALA A 38 7.16 -29.81 23.19
C ALA A 38 5.74 -30.20 23.64
N GLY A 39 5.49 -30.22 24.96
CA GLY A 39 4.15 -30.45 25.52
C GLY A 39 3.15 -29.38 25.10
N MET A 40 3.54 -28.10 25.15
CA MET A 40 2.68 -27.00 24.72
C MET A 40 2.37 -27.07 23.22
N LEU A 41 3.38 -27.24 22.35
CA LEU A 41 3.15 -27.35 20.91
C LEU A 41 2.30 -28.57 20.55
N THR A 42 2.50 -29.70 21.24
CA THR A 42 1.65 -30.89 21.08
C THR A 42 0.21 -30.59 21.49
N HIS A 43 0.00 -29.88 22.59
CA HIS A 43 -1.33 -29.47 23.03
C HIS A 43 -2.03 -28.61 21.96
N PHE A 44 -1.34 -27.62 21.40
CA PHE A 44 -1.89 -26.77 20.34
C PHE A 44 -2.10 -27.51 19.01
N ASP A 45 -1.26 -28.51 18.68
CA ASP A 45 -1.51 -29.41 17.54
C ASP A 45 -2.82 -30.16 17.70
N VAL A 46 -3.01 -30.81 18.86
CA VAL A 46 -4.21 -31.60 19.17
C VAL A 46 -5.44 -30.72 19.19
N LEU A 47 -5.35 -29.53 19.82
CA LEU A 47 -6.45 -28.57 19.86
C LEU A 47 -6.83 -28.08 18.47
N GLY A 48 -5.85 -27.62 17.67
CA GLY A 48 -6.11 -27.14 16.31
C GLY A 48 -6.70 -28.21 15.41
N ARG A 49 -6.12 -29.42 15.45
CA ARG A 49 -6.62 -30.59 14.71
C ARG A 49 -8.05 -30.93 15.12
N GLY A 50 -8.33 -30.95 16.42
CA GLY A 50 -9.66 -31.26 16.95
C GLY A 50 -10.70 -30.22 16.54
N VAL A 51 -10.36 -28.92 16.56
CA VAL A 51 -11.25 -27.85 16.14
C VAL A 51 -11.51 -27.90 14.63
N ALA A 52 -10.47 -28.11 13.82
CA ALA A 52 -10.61 -28.29 12.38
C ALA A 52 -11.49 -29.50 12.05
N ALA A 53 -11.28 -30.63 12.73
CA ALA A 53 -12.11 -31.83 12.59
C ALA A 53 -13.57 -31.56 12.99
N ALA A 54 -13.82 -30.79 14.06
CA ALA A 54 -15.17 -30.42 14.47
C ALA A 54 -15.88 -29.51 13.45
N PHE A 55 -15.17 -28.57 12.82
CA PHE A 55 -15.73 -27.78 11.72
C PHE A 55 -16.06 -28.65 10.50
N ASN A 56 -15.16 -29.57 10.14
CA ASN A 56 -15.39 -30.50 9.03
C ASN A 56 -16.57 -31.46 9.31
N ALA A 57 -16.69 -31.97 10.53
CA ALA A 57 -17.77 -32.88 10.92
C ALA A 57 -19.15 -32.21 10.89
N ARG A 58 -19.20 -30.88 11.08
CA ARG A 58 -20.41 -30.06 10.99
C ARG A 58 -20.66 -29.48 9.59
N ASP A 59 -19.84 -29.85 8.61
CA ASP A 59 -19.90 -29.38 7.23
C ASP A 59 -19.93 -27.84 7.10
N ILE A 60 -19.18 -27.16 7.96
CA ILE A 60 -19.12 -25.69 7.95
C ILE A 60 -18.46 -25.22 6.66
N GLU A 61 -19.20 -24.44 5.85
CA GLU A 61 -18.81 -24.01 4.50
C GLU A 61 -18.43 -25.14 3.53
N GLY A 62 -18.98 -26.34 3.72
CA GLY A 62 -18.65 -27.50 2.88
C GLY A 62 -17.33 -28.21 3.26
N GLY A 63 -16.79 -27.92 4.45
CA GLY A 63 -15.59 -28.55 5.00
C GLY A 63 -14.28 -28.14 4.32
N GLY A 64 -13.19 -28.85 4.61
CA GLY A 64 -11.84 -28.48 4.13
C GLY A 64 -11.08 -27.55 5.09
N TRP A 65 -11.48 -27.54 6.36
CA TRP A 65 -10.75 -26.88 7.43
C TRP A 65 -9.49 -27.67 7.76
N THR A 66 -8.37 -26.97 7.84
CA THR A 66 -7.06 -27.50 8.24
C THR A 66 -6.52 -26.65 9.39
N HIS A 67 -5.49 -27.14 10.08
CA HIS A 67 -4.81 -26.36 11.11
C HIS A 67 -3.33 -26.20 10.78
N THR A 68 -2.75 -25.12 11.28
CA THR A 68 -1.32 -24.86 11.19
C THR A 68 -0.85 -24.29 12.51
N ILE A 69 0.17 -24.92 13.09
CA ILE A 69 0.82 -24.43 14.30
C ILE A 69 1.74 -23.30 13.88
N GLN A 70 1.62 -22.15 14.55
CA GLN A 70 2.64 -21.13 14.43
C GLN A 70 3.62 -21.28 15.59
N PRO A 71 4.93 -21.30 15.30
CA PRO A 71 5.95 -21.43 16.32
C PRO A 71 6.06 -20.12 17.11
N ALA A 72 5.14 -19.93 18.05
CA ALA A 72 5.12 -18.85 19.00
C ALA A 72 5.44 -19.40 20.40
N TYR A 73 6.24 -18.65 21.15
CA TYR A 73 6.69 -19.02 22.49
C TYR A 73 5.54 -19.29 23.49
N TRP A 74 4.32 -18.85 23.18
CA TRP A 74 3.15 -18.97 24.06
C TRP A 74 2.11 -19.99 23.58
N GLY A 75 2.36 -20.58 22.39
CA GLY A 75 1.47 -21.52 21.73
C GLY A 75 0.33 -20.82 20.97
N ASN A 76 0.39 -20.92 19.65
CA ASN A 76 -0.65 -20.39 18.75
C ASN A 76 -1.01 -21.46 17.73
N VAL A 77 -2.30 -21.55 17.40
CA VAL A 77 -2.75 -22.38 16.29
C VAL A 77 -3.71 -21.60 15.41
N THR A 78 -3.52 -21.72 14.10
CA THR A 78 -4.44 -21.19 13.11
C THR A 78 -5.30 -22.33 12.60
N VAL A 79 -6.60 -22.15 12.56
CA VAL A 79 -7.53 -23.05 11.85
C VAL A 79 -8.03 -22.31 10.62
N GLY A 80 -7.71 -22.83 9.44
CA GLY A 80 -7.94 -22.18 8.16
C GLY A 80 -8.83 -23.00 7.23
N HIS A 81 -9.66 -22.32 6.46
CA HIS A 81 -10.47 -22.86 5.38
C HIS A 81 -9.77 -22.64 4.03
N ARG A 82 -10.03 -23.53 3.07
CA ARG A 82 -9.51 -23.41 1.69
C ARG A 82 -9.91 -22.10 1.01
N ASP A 83 -11.07 -21.54 1.35
CA ASP A 83 -11.58 -20.30 0.75
C ASP A 83 -11.03 -19.04 1.44
N GLY A 84 -10.02 -19.20 2.31
CA GLY A 84 -9.30 -18.09 2.91
C GLY A 84 -9.81 -17.66 4.28
N MET A 85 -10.89 -18.26 4.80
CA MET A 85 -11.35 -18.02 6.18
C MET A 85 -10.31 -18.52 7.19
N ARG A 86 -10.05 -17.78 8.26
CA ARG A 86 -9.08 -18.19 9.28
C ARG A 86 -9.51 -17.75 10.68
N PHE A 87 -9.27 -18.62 11.64
CA PHE A 87 -9.36 -18.32 13.07
C PHE A 87 -8.00 -18.53 13.72
N PHE A 88 -7.54 -17.53 14.45
CA PHE A 88 -6.30 -17.57 15.21
C PHE A 88 -6.62 -17.81 16.68
N PHE A 89 -6.13 -18.92 17.22
CA PHE A 89 -6.23 -19.26 18.63
C PHE A 89 -4.89 -18.89 19.26
N ARG A 90 -4.90 -17.81 20.05
CA ARG A 90 -3.72 -17.23 20.68
C ARG A 90 -3.80 -17.37 22.19
N HIS A 91 -2.69 -17.76 22.79
CA HIS A 91 -2.53 -17.78 24.23
C HIS A 91 -1.58 -16.66 24.67
N ASP A 92 -2.10 -15.68 25.41
CA ASP A 92 -1.37 -14.45 25.77
C ASP A 92 -0.45 -14.57 27.01
N GLY A 93 0.01 -15.79 27.31
CA GLY A 93 1.22 -15.97 28.10
C GLY A 93 1.06 -16.25 29.60
N ARG A 94 2.24 -16.55 30.16
CA ARG A 94 2.53 -17.35 31.36
C ARG A 94 2.30 -16.66 32.72
N THR A 95 2.11 -15.33 32.73
CA THR A 95 1.99 -14.54 33.99
C THR A 95 0.60 -14.65 34.61
N ARG A 96 -0.41 -14.99 33.81
CA ARG A 96 -1.78 -15.19 34.29
C ARG A 96 -1.86 -16.58 34.92
N LYS A 97 -2.17 -16.62 36.21
CA LYS A 97 -2.36 -17.87 36.97
C LYS A 97 -3.85 -18.25 37.03
N GLY A 98 -4.13 -19.51 37.34
CA GLY A 98 -5.49 -20.02 37.51
C GLY A 98 -6.32 -19.94 36.22
N ALA A 99 -7.62 -19.67 36.35
CA ALA A 99 -8.56 -19.66 35.23
C ALA A 99 -8.23 -18.64 34.11
N ALA A 100 -7.49 -17.57 34.43
CA ALA A 100 -7.09 -16.56 33.45
C ALA A 100 -5.94 -17.04 32.54
N GLY A 101 -5.08 -17.93 33.02
CA GLY A 101 -3.98 -18.54 32.27
C GLY A 101 -4.40 -19.76 31.43
N ARG A 102 -5.68 -20.11 31.43
CA ARG A 102 -6.25 -21.21 30.62
C ARG A 102 -7.19 -20.69 29.54
N ARG A 103 -7.07 -19.42 29.18
CA ARG A 103 -7.92 -18.75 28.20
C ARG A 103 -7.18 -18.61 26.88
N LEU A 104 -7.86 -19.00 25.81
CA LEU A 104 -7.46 -18.72 24.44
C LEU A 104 -8.27 -17.53 23.93
N GLN A 105 -7.57 -16.54 23.42
CA GLN A 105 -8.19 -15.52 22.59
C GLN A 105 -8.37 -16.11 21.18
N VAL A 106 -9.58 -15.97 20.64
CA VAL A 106 -9.89 -16.38 19.26
C VAL A 106 -10.14 -15.14 18.43
N GLU A 107 -9.26 -14.94 17.46
CA GLU A 107 -9.32 -13.83 16.51
C GLU A 107 -9.62 -14.34 15.10
N THR A 108 -10.02 -13.44 14.22
CA THR A 108 -10.36 -13.73 12.82
C THR A 108 -9.27 -13.22 11.89
N GLY A 109 -9.07 -13.91 10.75
CA GLY A 109 -8.14 -13.49 9.72
C GLY A 109 -8.78 -12.69 8.60
N TYR A 110 -8.19 -11.55 8.27
CA TYR A 110 -8.60 -10.69 7.17
C TYR A 110 -7.48 -10.58 6.13
N PRO A 111 -7.81 -10.23 4.88
CA PRO A 111 -6.79 -9.89 3.89
C PRO A 111 -5.83 -8.82 4.39
N HIS A 112 -4.57 -8.92 3.97
CA HIS A 112 -3.52 -8.00 4.37
C HIS A 112 -3.91 -6.55 4.00
N GLY A 113 -3.77 -5.62 4.94
CA GLY A 113 -4.09 -4.20 4.73
C GLY A 113 -5.55 -3.82 5.00
N TYR A 114 -6.45 -4.77 5.30
CA TYR A 114 -7.82 -4.44 5.66
C TYR A 114 -7.88 -3.63 6.97
N CYS A 115 -8.40 -2.41 6.91
CA CYS A 115 -8.48 -1.46 8.03
C CYS A 115 -9.92 -1.15 8.48
N GLY A 116 -10.93 -1.84 7.92
CA GLY A 116 -12.32 -1.69 8.31
C GLY A 116 -12.64 -2.28 9.68
N TRP A 117 -13.94 -2.26 10.02
CA TRP A 117 -14.43 -2.87 11.25
C TRP A 117 -14.09 -4.36 11.27
N ARG A 118 -13.76 -4.92 12.44
CA ARG A 118 -13.40 -6.33 12.58
C ARG A 118 -14.28 -6.99 13.62
N ALA A 119 -14.64 -8.24 13.40
CA ALA A 119 -15.36 -9.04 14.38
C ALA A 119 -14.59 -9.07 15.71
N GLU A 120 -15.27 -8.75 16.80
CA GLU A 120 -14.66 -8.66 18.12
C GLU A 120 -14.13 -10.04 18.56
N PRO A 121 -12.86 -10.14 18.98
CA PRO A 121 -12.29 -11.39 19.45
C PRO A 121 -13.09 -11.98 20.61
N ILE A 122 -13.27 -13.30 20.61
CA ILE A 122 -13.86 -13.99 21.75
C ILE A 122 -12.80 -14.66 22.61
N THR A 123 -13.16 -15.00 23.83
CA THR A 123 -12.33 -15.84 24.69
C THR A 123 -13.01 -17.17 24.95
N VAL A 124 -12.23 -18.25 24.85
CA VAL A 124 -12.64 -19.63 25.16
C VAL A 124 -11.63 -20.24 26.14
N SER A 125 -12.04 -21.28 26.87
CA SER A 125 -11.11 -22.02 27.73
C SER A 125 -10.38 -23.09 26.93
N MET A 126 -9.07 -23.22 27.17
CA MET A 126 -8.18 -24.22 26.59
C MET A 126 -8.51 -25.64 27.06
N ASP A 127 -9.13 -25.78 28.23
CA ASP A 127 -9.50 -27.08 28.80
C ASP A 127 -10.79 -27.67 28.19
N ARG A 128 -11.49 -26.92 27.33
CA ARG A 128 -12.74 -27.39 26.74
C ARG A 128 -12.47 -28.35 25.59
N ALA A 129 -13.39 -29.30 25.41
CA ALA A 129 -13.36 -30.18 24.26
C ALA A 129 -13.37 -29.37 22.95
N PRO A 130 -12.60 -29.79 21.92
CA PRO A 130 -12.51 -29.06 20.66
C PRO A 130 -13.86 -28.79 19.98
N ASP A 131 -14.80 -29.74 20.07
CA ASP A 131 -16.16 -29.60 19.56
C ASP A 131 -16.93 -28.43 20.23
N ALA A 132 -16.76 -28.27 21.55
CA ALA A 132 -17.37 -27.18 22.30
C ALA A 132 -16.71 -25.83 22.01
N ILE A 133 -15.39 -25.80 21.82
CA ILE A 133 -14.66 -24.61 21.34
C ILE A 133 -15.20 -24.19 19.97
N ALA A 134 -15.28 -25.15 19.03
CA ALA A 134 -15.81 -24.92 17.70
C ALA A 134 -17.25 -24.38 17.76
N ALA A 135 -18.10 -24.91 18.64
CA ALA A 135 -19.49 -24.43 18.78
C ALA A 135 -19.56 -22.96 19.21
N ASP A 136 -18.70 -22.54 20.15
CA ASP A 136 -18.64 -21.14 20.58
C ASP A 136 -18.11 -20.21 19.50
N VAL A 137 -17.10 -20.63 18.74
CA VAL A 137 -16.60 -19.86 17.59
C VAL A 137 -17.71 -19.66 16.56
N LEU A 138 -18.42 -20.72 16.20
CA LEU A 138 -19.52 -20.66 15.23
C LEU A 138 -20.68 -19.79 15.71
N ARG A 139 -21.02 -19.83 17.00
CA ARG A 139 -22.14 -19.08 17.55
C ARG A 139 -21.84 -17.60 17.77
N ARG A 140 -20.62 -17.28 18.25
CA ARG A 140 -20.29 -15.94 18.76
C ARG A 140 -19.45 -15.12 17.80
N LEU A 141 -18.62 -15.76 16.97
CA LEU A 141 -17.61 -15.06 16.15
C LEU A 141 -17.90 -15.18 14.65
N MET A 142 -18.32 -16.36 14.19
CA MET A 142 -18.56 -16.63 12.77
C MET A 142 -19.57 -15.68 12.10
N PRO A 143 -20.72 -15.31 12.71
CA PRO A 143 -21.69 -14.45 12.04
C PRO A 143 -21.09 -13.09 11.67
N ALA A 144 -20.53 -12.38 12.65
CA ALA A 144 -19.86 -11.10 12.45
C ALA A 144 -18.65 -11.23 11.51
N TYR A 145 -17.91 -12.34 11.57
CA TYR A 145 -16.76 -12.55 10.72
C TYR A 145 -17.14 -12.65 9.24
N LYS A 146 -18.20 -13.40 8.91
CA LYS A 146 -18.63 -13.59 7.52
C LYS A 146 -19.02 -12.28 6.86
N ASP A 147 -19.78 -11.45 7.58
CA ASP A 147 -20.23 -10.15 7.09
C ASP A 147 -19.03 -9.27 6.70
N THR A 148 -18.01 -9.22 7.56
CA THR A 148 -16.80 -8.42 7.35
C THR A 148 -15.84 -9.04 6.33
N LEU A 149 -15.73 -10.36 6.28
CA LEU A 149 -14.76 -11.03 5.41
C LEU A 149 -15.07 -10.79 3.93
N LEU A 150 -16.36 -10.80 3.55
CA LEU A 150 -16.77 -10.53 2.18
C LEU A 150 -16.37 -9.12 1.73
N GLU A 151 -16.58 -8.13 2.61
CA GLU A 151 -16.14 -6.76 2.37
C GLU A 151 -14.61 -6.67 2.25
N GLY A 152 -13.88 -7.30 3.17
CA GLY A 152 -12.42 -7.32 3.14
C GLY A 152 -11.84 -7.98 1.89
N LEU A 153 -12.47 -9.05 1.39
CA LEU A 153 -12.08 -9.71 0.14
C LEU A 153 -12.37 -8.84 -1.08
N ALA A 154 -13.51 -8.14 -1.11
CA ALA A 154 -13.82 -7.20 -2.17
C ALA A 154 -12.82 -6.04 -2.20
N GLU A 155 -12.46 -5.50 -1.04
CA GLU A 155 -11.47 -4.43 -0.92
C GLU A 155 -10.07 -4.89 -1.33
N ALA A 156 -9.66 -6.09 -0.92
CA ALA A 156 -8.39 -6.66 -1.34
C ALA A 156 -8.31 -6.84 -2.86
N ARG A 157 -9.40 -7.26 -3.51
CA ARG A 157 -9.47 -7.34 -4.98
C ARG A 157 -9.35 -5.96 -5.63
N ARG A 158 -10.03 -4.94 -5.09
CA ARG A 158 -9.91 -3.55 -5.58
C ARG A 158 -8.49 -3.03 -5.45
N SER A 159 -7.89 -3.20 -4.27
CA SER A 159 -6.52 -2.78 -3.97
C SER A 159 -5.49 -3.48 -4.87
N GLU A 160 -5.64 -4.77 -5.16
CA GLU A 160 -4.75 -5.49 -6.07
C GLU A 160 -4.95 -5.05 -7.53
N ALA A 161 -6.17 -4.78 -7.97
CA ALA A 161 -6.44 -4.22 -9.30
C ALA A 161 -5.79 -2.84 -9.46
N GLN A 162 -5.96 -1.97 -8.47
CA GLN A 162 -5.31 -0.66 -8.38
C GLN A 162 -3.78 -0.76 -8.40
N ARG A 163 -3.22 -1.68 -7.61
CA ARG A 163 -1.78 -1.96 -7.60
C ARG A 163 -1.27 -2.36 -8.99
N ARG A 164 -1.95 -3.29 -9.67
CA ARG A 164 -1.58 -3.72 -11.02
C ARG A 164 -1.63 -2.58 -12.04
N ALA A 165 -2.68 -1.77 -11.99
CA ALA A 165 -2.82 -0.60 -12.87
C ALA A 165 -1.66 0.39 -12.67
N ARG A 166 -1.26 0.65 -11.42
CA ARG A 166 -0.08 1.48 -11.13
C ARG A 166 1.21 0.86 -11.62
N VAL A 167 1.42 -0.44 -11.45
CA VAL A 167 2.62 -1.13 -11.97
C VAL A 167 2.73 -0.97 -13.48
N GLU A 168 1.63 -1.19 -14.20
CA GLU A 168 1.59 -1.07 -15.65
C GLU A 168 1.91 0.37 -16.11
N LEU A 169 1.23 1.36 -15.54
CA LEU A 169 1.42 2.75 -15.94
C LEU A 169 2.79 3.31 -15.52
N ASN A 170 3.30 2.93 -14.35
CA ASN A 170 4.68 3.28 -13.96
C ASN A 170 5.71 2.69 -14.91
N GLY A 171 5.50 1.46 -15.39
CA GLY A 171 6.34 0.84 -16.41
C GLY A 171 6.38 1.65 -17.71
N LEU A 172 5.25 2.23 -18.13
CA LEU A 172 5.20 3.13 -19.29
C LEU A 172 5.87 4.48 -19.02
N ILE A 173 5.65 5.07 -17.84
CA ILE A 173 6.27 6.35 -17.45
C ILE A 173 7.80 6.23 -17.41
N GLU A 174 8.33 5.12 -16.90
CA GLU A 174 9.76 4.84 -16.86
C GLU A 174 10.40 4.78 -18.25
N GLN A 175 9.67 4.29 -19.25
CA GLN A 175 10.14 4.28 -20.64
C GLN A 175 10.20 5.70 -21.25
N ILE A 176 9.30 6.58 -20.83
CA ILE A 176 9.18 7.96 -21.35
C ILE A 176 10.15 8.91 -20.63
N VAL A 177 10.29 8.76 -19.31
CA VAL A 177 11.13 9.60 -18.44
C VAL A 177 12.19 8.74 -17.76
N PRO A 178 13.32 8.47 -18.45
CA PRO A 178 14.45 7.77 -17.85
C PRO A 178 14.97 8.52 -16.61
N GLY A 179 15.29 7.80 -15.53
CA GLY A 179 15.83 8.38 -14.30
C GLY A 179 14.78 8.87 -13.29
N ILE A 180 13.49 8.62 -13.56
CA ILE A 180 12.46 8.78 -12.53
C ILE A 180 12.69 7.78 -11.39
N HIS A 181 12.35 8.16 -10.15
CA HIS A 181 12.56 7.36 -8.94
C HIS A 181 11.38 7.47 -7.99
N GLY A 182 11.28 6.52 -7.05
CA GLY A 182 10.27 6.55 -5.99
C GLY A 182 10.59 7.54 -4.87
N VAL A 183 9.64 7.71 -3.96
CA VAL A 183 9.83 8.47 -2.71
C VAL A 183 11.08 7.96 -1.98
N GLY A 184 11.91 8.88 -1.48
CA GLY A 184 13.14 8.55 -0.76
C GLY A 184 14.30 8.09 -1.66
N GLY A 185 14.20 8.30 -2.98
CA GLY A 185 15.26 7.92 -3.94
C GLY A 185 15.29 6.43 -4.25
N ALA A 186 14.25 5.68 -3.87
CA ALA A 186 14.12 4.26 -4.20
C ALA A 186 14.12 4.04 -5.71
N ARG A 187 14.79 2.97 -6.19
CA ARG A 187 14.79 2.67 -7.62
C ARG A 187 13.38 2.25 -8.05
N PRO A 188 12.95 2.58 -9.27
CA PRO A 188 11.61 2.21 -9.74
C PRO A 188 11.28 0.72 -9.62
N GLY A 189 12.27 -0.16 -9.86
CA GLY A 189 12.11 -1.61 -9.72
C GLY A 189 11.87 -2.10 -8.29
N ASP A 190 12.26 -1.34 -7.27
CA ASP A 190 12.06 -1.71 -5.87
C ASP A 190 10.63 -1.39 -5.40
N VAL A 191 9.97 -0.43 -6.07
CA VAL A 191 8.62 0.05 -5.75
C VAL A 191 7.82 0.26 -7.05
N PRO A 192 7.46 -0.84 -7.74
CA PRO A 192 6.83 -0.76 -9.06
C PRO A 192 5.42 -0.17 -9.01
N ASP A 193 4.69 -0.29 -7.89
CA ASP A 193 3.33 0.20 -7.71
C ASP A 193 3.24 1.56 -7.00
N ARG A 194 4.35 2.31 -6.95
CA ARG A 194 4.43 3.62 -6.31
C ARG A 194 3.34 4.59 -6.81
N ALA A 195 2.78 5.36 -5.88
CA ALA A 195 1.78 6.38 -6.18
C ALA A 195 2.41 7.68 -6.71
N THR A 196 3.62 8.03 -6.24
CA THR A 196 4.33 9.23 -6.68
C THR A 196 5.76 8.90 -7.05
N SER A 197 6.17 9.46 -8.18
CA SER A 197 7.49 9.32 -8.77
C SER A 197 8.11 10.71 -8.96
N PHE A 198 9.40 10.84 -8.77
CA PHE A 198 10.12 12.12 -8.87
C PHE A 198 11.24 12.00 -9.90
N TRP A 199 11.54 13.10 -10.58
CA TRP A 199 12.75 13.24 -11.37
C TRP A 199 13.29 14.65 -11.11
N SER A 200 14.53 14.82 -10.69
CA SER A 200 15.16 16.15 -10.61
C SER A 200 16.63 16.03 -10.24
N GLY A 201 17.43 17.01 -10.68
CA GLY A 201 18.54 17.56 -9.90
C GLY A 201 19.81 16.72 -9.74
N ARG A 202 20.90 17.43 -9.40
CA ARG A 202 22.33 17.01 -9.41
C ARG A 202 22.69 15.70 -8.70
N GLY A 203 21.83 15.16 -7.83
CA GLY A 203 22.10 13.97 -7.04
C GLY A 203 21.80 12.63 -7.73
N HIS A 204 21.12 12.64 -8.87
CA HIS A 204 20.47 11.44 -9.42
C HIS A 204 20.67 11.24 -10.93
N VAL A 205 21.63 11.94 -11.51
CA VAL A 205 22.02 11.79 -12.92
C VAL A 205 23.17 10.79 -12.99
N PRO A 206 23.15 9.81 -13.92
CA PRO A 206 24.27 8.87 -14.09
C PRO A 206 25.61 9.61 -14.19
N GLU A 207 26.64 9.01 -13.61
CA GLU A 207 27.99 9.56 -13.60
C GLU A 207 28.43 9.92 -15.04
N GLY A 208 28.77 11.19 -15.27
CA GLY A 208 29.14 11.70 -16.60
C GLY A 208 28.05 12.49 -17.36
N GLN A 209 26.85 12.65 -16.80
CA GLN A 209 25.78 13.48 -17.40
C GLN A 209 25.52 14.77 -16.61
N VAL A 210 25.22 15.86 -17.32
CA VAL A 210 24.92 17.18 -16.72
C VAL A 210 23.49 17.18 -16.21
N ALA A 211 23.33 17.40 -14.90
CA ALA A 211 22.01 17.63 -14.33
C ALA A 211 21.44 18.96 -14.83
N LEU A 212 20.42 18.87 -15.67
CA LEU A 212 19.59 20.03 -15.97
C LEU A 212 18.89 20.48 -14.67
N PRO A 213 18.71 21.78 -14.44
CA PRO A 213 18.04 22.31 -13.25
C PRO A 213 16.54 21.96 -13.19
N VAL A 214 16.01 21.34 -14.24
CA VAL A 214 14.61 20.96 -14.37
C VAL A 214 14.33 19.69 -13.59
N GLY A 215 13.21 19.70 -12.86
CA GLY A 215 12.71 18.53 -12.14
C GLY A 215 11.19 18.44 -12.22
N GLY A 216 10.63 17.53 -11.44
CA GLY A 216 9.20 17.36 -11.36
C GLY A 216 8.79 16.07 -10.65
N SER A 217 7.48 15.85 -10.64
CA SER A 217 6.87 14.64 -10.11
C SER A 217 5.68 14.18 -10.94
N VAL A 218 5.49 12.86 -10.98
CA VAL A 218 4.31 12.22 -11.53
C VAL A 218 3.58 11.55 -10.37
N THR A 219 2.34 11.92 -10.12
CA THR A 219 1.47 11.27 -9.15
C THR A 219 0.31 10.60 -9.87
N LEU A 220 0.07 9.33 -9.55
CA LEU A 220 -1.02 8.53 -10.07
C LEU A 220 -2.18 8.52 -9.08
N SER A 221 -3.42 8.53 -9.58
CA SER A 221 -4.58 8.13 -8.78
C SER A 221 -4.45 6.67 -8.32
N PRO A 222 -5.19 6.24 -7.28
CA PRO A 222 -5.13 4.85 -6.80
C PRO A 222 -5.36 3.82 -7.91
N ASP A 223 -6.29 4.06 -8.82
CA ASP A 223 -6.63 3.21 -9.97
C ASP A 223 -5.84 3.52 -11.25
N ALA A 224 -4.88 4.46 -11.18
CA ALA A 224 -4.07 4.91 -12.31
C ALA A 224 -4.88 5.46 -13.51
N SER A 225 -6.14 5.87 -13.30
CA SER A 225 -6.95 6.52 -14.33
C SER A 225 -6.56 7.99 -14.55
N GLU A 226 -5.96 8.62 -13.54
CA GLU A 226 -5.52 10.01 -13.59
C GLU A 226 -4.02 10.14 -13.30
N VAL A 227 -3.40 11.06 -14.04
CA VAL A 227 -1.98 11.37 -13.90
C VAL A 227 -1.83 12.86 -13.64
N LYS A 228 -1.29 13.20 -12.48
CA LYS A 228 -0.86 14.56 -12.16
C LYS A 228 0.64 14.69 -12.44
N VAL A 229 0.98 15.50 -13.42
CA VAL A 229 2.38 15.83 -13.74
C VAL A 229 2.68 17.24 -13.23
N THR A 230 3.71 17.37 -12.41
CA THR A 230 4.23 18.65 -11.92
C THR A 230 5.61 18.86 -12.48
N PHE A 231 5.84 19.99 -13.15
CA PHE A 231 7.17 20.38 -13.59
C PHE A 231 7.70 21.50 -12.69
N SER A 232 8.97 21.39 -12.30
CA SER A 232 9.66 22.32 -11.41
C SER A 232 10.90 22.87 -12.11
N HIS A 233 11.18 24.16 -11.90
CA HIS A 233 12.36 24.84 -12.43
C HIS A 233 12.51 24.77 -13.96
N VAL A 234 11.38 24.72 -14.69
CA VAL A 234 11.34 24.78 -16.16
C VAL A 234 11.65 26.22 -16.62
N PRO A 235 12.60 26.44 -17.54
CA PRO A 235 12.81 27.74 -18.15
C PRO A 235 11.52 28.29 -18.78
N PRO A 236 11.18 29.58 -18.63
CA PRO A 236 9.91 30.13 -19.13
C PRO A 236 9.63 29.86 -20.61
N ALA A 237 10.65 29.93 -21.47
CA ALA A 237 10.51 29.62 -22.90
C ALA A 237 10.03 28.18 -23.13
N LEU A 238 10.67 27.21 -22.47
CA LEU A 238 10.30 25.79 -22.54
C LEU A 238 8.91 25.54 -21.94
N ALA A 239 8.54 26.25 -20.88
CA ALA A 239 7.20 26.15 -20.30
C ALA A 239 6.12 26.62 -21.29
N LEU A 240 6.37 27.70 -22.03
CA LEU A 240 5.45 28.19 -23.08
C LEU A 240 5.37 27.22 -24.26
N GLU A 241 6.48 26.62 -24.69
CA GLU A 241 6.50 25.58 -25.73
C GLU A 241 5.69 24.35 -25.30
N LEU A 242 5.83 23.89 -24.05
CA LEU A 242 5.03 22.79 -23.49
C LEU A 242 3.53 23.12 -23.50
N LEU A 243 3.15 24.34 -23.08
CA LEU A 243 1.75 24.77 -23.10
C LEU A 243 1.20 24.84 -24.53
N ASP A 244 1.97 25.34 -25.49
CA ASP A 244 1.55 25.37 -26.90
C ASP A 244 1.40 23.96 -27.48
N TYR A 245 2.34 23.06 -27.17
CA TYR A 245 2.25 21.65 -27.54
C TYR A 245 0.96 21.00 -27.00
N LEU A 246 0.66 21.18 -25.71
CA LEU A 246 -0.56 20.65 -25.08
C LEU A 246 -1.83 21.25 -25.69
N ARG A 247 -1.83 22.55 -25.99
CA ARG A 247 -2.92 23.22 -26.70
C ARG A 247 -3.14 22.63 -28.09
N SER A 248 -2.07 22.38 -28.85
CA SER A 248 -2.16 21.81 -30.21
C SER A 248 -2.76 20.40 -30.24
N ARG A 249 -2.62 19.66 -29.13
CA ARG A 249 -3.20 18.34 -28.93
C ARG A 249 -4.62 18.37 -28.35
N GLY A 250 -5.19 19.56 -28.18
CA GLY A 250 -6.53 19.74 -27.60
C GLY A 250 -6.63 19.44 -26.10
N VAL A 251 -5.49 19.30 -25.42
CA VAL A 251 -5.43 18.99 -23.97
C VAL A 251 -5.81 20.22 -23.15
N ILE A 252 -5.45 21.42 -23.64
CA ILE A 252 -5.80 22.69 -23.01
C ILE A 252 -6.92 23.33 -23.82
N ALA A 253 -8.12 23.40 -23.26
CA ALA A 253 -9.21 24.23 -23.76
C ALA A 253 -9.15 25.60 -23.05
N GLY A 254 -8.80 26.65 -23.77
CA GLY A 254 -8.75 28.02 -23.24
C GLY A 254 -8.53 29.05 -24.33
N ARG A 255 -9.21 30.19 -24.23
CA ARG A 255 -9.04 31.33 -25.15
C ARG A 255 -7.89 32.20 -24.65
N THR A 256 -6.95 32.55 -25.52
CA THR A 256 -5.94 33.58 -25.21
C THR A 256 -6.64 34.90 -24.94
N VAL A 257 -6.63 35.36 -23.69
CA VAL A 257 -7.08 36.70 -23.33
C VAL A 257 -5.88 37.62 -23.50
N ALA A 258 -6.01 38.64 -24.35
CA ALA A 258 -5.01 39.68 -24.45
C ALA A 258 -4.96 40.43 -23.11
N LEU A 259 -3.91 40.20 -22.33
CA LEU A 259 -3.65 40.98 -21.12
C LEU A 259 -3.17 42.36 -21.55
N GLY A 260 -4.12 43.29 -21.67
CA GLY A 260 -3.82 44.71 -21.74
C GLY A 260 -3.07 45.16 -20.49
N GLY A 261 -1.84 45.64 -20.68
CA GLY A 261 -1.17 46.61 -19.81
C GLY A 261 -0.56 46.15 -18.48
N SER A 262 -1.05 45.12 -17.79
CA SER A 262 -0.43 44.62 -16.54
C SER A 262 -0.97 43.24 -16.13
N PRO A 263 -0.13 42.20 -15.96
CA PRO A 263 -0.61 40.84 -15.76
C PRO A 263 -0.99 40.54 -14.29
N ARG A 264 -2.27 40.23 -14.07
CA ARG A 264 -2.72 39.37 -12.95
C ARG A 264 -3.45 38.17 -13.55
N VAL A 265 -3.10 36.96 -13.12
CA VAL A 265 -3.75 35.70 -13.50
C VAL A 265 -4.78 35.35 -12.44
N ILE A 266 -6.04 35.20 -12.83
CA ILE A 266 -7.11 34.61 -12.00
C ILE A 266 -7.52 33.31 -12.70
N ALA A 267 -7.50 32.20 -11.95
CA ALA A 267 -7.90 30.89 -12.45
C ALA A 267 -9.38 30.63 -12.15
N GLY A 268 -10.12 30.15 -13.16
CA GLY A 268 -11.41 29.47 -13.01
C GLY A 268 -12.65 30.36 -13.13
N GLU A 269 -13.24 30.40 -14.33
CA GLU A 269 -14.70 30.34 -14.52
C GLU A 269 -14.99 29.88 -15.96
N LEU A 270 -15.75 28.81 -16.08
CA LEU A 270 -16.29 28.29 -17.34
C LEU A 270 -17.72 28.83 -17.47
N GLU A 271 -18.01 29.59 -18.53
CA GLU A 271 -19.40 29.75 -18.98
C GLU A 271 -19.70 28.82 -20.17
N PRO A 272 -20.92 28.25 -20.24
CA PRO A 272 -21.33 27.38 -21.32
C PRO A 272 -21.49 28.17 -22.62
N ARG A 273 -20.92 27.63 -23.70
CA ARG A 273 -20.93 28.27 -25.02
C ARG A 273 -22.18 27.87 -25.80
N ASP A 274 -22.98 28.86 -26.17
CA ASP A 274 -24.00 28.72 -27.21
C ASP A 274 -23.33 28.76 -28.60
N PRO A 275 -23.68 27.88 -29.55
CA PRO A 275 -22.99 27.76 -30.83
C PRO A 275 -23.69 28.55 -31.92
N ALA A 276 -23.41 29.85 -32.04
CA ALA A 276 -23.69 30.59 -33.27
C ALA A 276 -22.83 31.86 -33.36
N GLY A 277 -22.07 32.02 -34.44
CA GLY A 277 -21.43 33.32 -34.74
C GLY A 277 -20.05 33.24 -35.38
N GLU A 278 -20.00 32.60 -36.53
CA GLU A 278 -18.96 32.66 -37.56
C GLU A 278 -18.56 34.12 -37.92
N LYS A 279 -17.24 34.41 -38.06
CA LYS A 279 -16.61 34.86 -39.32
C LYS A 279 -15.15 35.35 -39.17
N ILE A 280 -14.39 34.94 -40.18
CA ILE A 280 -12.97 35.08 -40.49
C ILE A 280 -12.59 36.51 -40.91
N ARG A 281 -11.32 36.91 -40.71
CA ARG A 281 -10.43 37.47 -41.76
C ARG A 281 -8.96 37.68 -41.31
N PRO A 282 -7.96 37.25 -42.11
CA PRO A 282 -6.55 37.61 -41.92
C PRO A 282 -6.14 38.74 -42.88
N VAL A 283 -5.37 39.70 -42.37
CA VAL A 283 -4.56 40.68 -43.11
C VAL A 283 -3.39 40.96 -42.14
N GLY A 284 -2.11 40.86 -42.47
CA GLY A 284 -1.38 41.12 -43.70
C GLY A 284 -0.21 42.05 -43.33
N ASP A 285 0.97 41.74 -43.85
CA ASP A 285 2.18 42.57 -43.98
C ASP A 285 3.21 42.68 -42.83
N LEU A 286 4.28 41.91 -43.05
CA LEU A 286 5.67 42.26 -42.79
C LEU A 286 6.00 43.68 -43.30
N LEU A 287 6.69 44.48 -42.49
CA LEU A 287 7.66 45.47 -42.98
C LEU A 287 8.81 45.63 -41.99
N LEU A 288 10.00 45.24 -42.47
CA LEU A 288 11.33 45.51 -41.93
C LEU A 288 11.82 46.86 -42.47
N THR A 289 12.15 47.80 -41.58
CA THR A 289 13.13 48.91 -41.75
C THR A 289 13.44 49.39 -40.33
N GLY A 290 14.67 49.59 -39.84
CA GLY A 290 15.91 49.98 -40.48
C GLY A 290 16.46 51.21 -39.74
N ALA A 291 17.46 50.99 -38.88
CA ALA A 291 18.53 51.87 -38.40
C ALA A 291 18.33 53.40 -38.21
N GLY A 292 18.74 53.91 -37.03
CA GLY A 292 19.56 55.13 -36.96
C GLY A 292 19.32 56.06 -35.75
N PRO A 293 20.36 56.72 -35.20
CA PRO A 293 20.46 57.10 -33.79
C PRO A 293 20.23 58.60 -33.53
N ALA A 294 20.01 58.99 -32.28
CA ALA A 294 20.20 60.37 -31.83
C ALA A 294 20.66 60.44 -30.36
N ASP A 295 21.89 60.91 -30.21
CA ASP A 295 22.48 61.50 -29.01
C ASP A 295 21.58 62.60 -28.40
N GLY A 296 21.69 62.78 -27.08
CA GLY A 296 21.13 63.94 -26.39
C GLY A 296 21.31 63.84 -24.88
N GLY A 297 22.49 64.24 -24.40
CA GLY A 297 22.87 64.20 -23.00
C GLY A 297 22.08 65.13 -22.07
N GLY A 298 22.16 64.83 -20.78
CA GLY A 298 21.68 65.69 -19.71
C GLY A 298 22.14 65.15 -18.35
N ARG A 299 23.16 65.79 -17.78
CA ARG A 299 23.81 65.50 -16.50
C ARG A 299 23.44 66.62 -15.52
N SER A 300 22.90 66.30 -14.35
CA SER A 300 22.99 67.10 -13.09
C SER A 300 22.33 66.28 -11.97
N THR A 301 23.06 65.70 -11.01
CA THR A 301 23.62 66.24 -9.74
C THR A 301 22.59 66.63 -8.68
N SER A 302 22.80 66.04 -7.48
CA SER A 302 22.41 66.53 -6.14
C SER A 302 20.96 66.23 -5.73
N ALA A 303 20.60 65.86 -4.49
CA ALA A 303 21.33 65.76 -3.23
C ALA A 303 20.61 64.81 -2.25
N GLU A 304 21.34 64.51 -1.18
CA GLU A 304 20.98 64.00 0.15
C GLU A 304 19.58 64.38 0.68
N GLY A 305 19.03 63.52 1.54
CA GLY A 305 18.05 63.93 2.53
C GLY A 305 17.30 62.81 3.23
N SER A 306 17.92 62.27 4.29
CA SER A 306 17.35 61.55 5.45
C SER A 306 16.72 60.16 5.29
#